data_AF-I7IJV7-F1
#
_entry.id   AF-I7IJV7-F1
#
_cell.length_a   1.000
_cell.length_b   1.000
_cell.length_c   1.000
_cell.angle_alpha   90.00
_cell.angle_beta   90.00
_cell.angle_gamma   90.00
#
_symmetry.space_group_name_H-M   'P 1'
#
loop_
_entity.id
_entity.type
_entity.pdbx_description
1 polymer ?
#
loop_
_entity_poly.entity_id
_entity_poly.type
_entity_poly.pdbx_seq_one_letter_code
_entity_poly.pdbx_strand_id
1 'polypeptide(L)'
;MKVEQNGLNSKDKETFQYISGWEALNIKNEKGLTADWHPLNYFQKNKPFKLYTLDKSMPLGTKGIKLRYIPFLKKQYYVASFARAIADLVYFDDSYGLKNCVYDFLDDEDTNELYSYLKIINQTKNVEQFMKYELTKLYFRDKNYA
;
A
#
# COMPACT_ATOMS: atom_id res chain seq x y z
N MET A 1 34.47 -13.80 2.42
CA MET A 1 33.35 -12.85 2.59
C MET A 1 32.15 -13.66 3.07
N LYS A 2 31.74 -13.48 4.32
CA LYS A 2 30.59 -14.19 4.91
C LYS A 2 29.30 -13.58 4.37
N VAL A 3 28.48 -14.41 3.74
CA VAL A 3 27.10 -14.08 3.40
C VAL A 3 26.30 -14.22 4.70
N GLU A 4 25.90 -13.11 5.30
CA GLU A 4 24.90 -13.12 6.37
C GLU A 4 23.55 -13.45 5.74
N GLN A 5 23.26 -14.74 5.72
CA GLN A 5 21.89 -15.23 5.66
C GLN A 5 21.21 -14.79 6.96
N ASN A 6 20.36 -13.78 6.89
CA ASN A 6 19.43 -13.50 7.98
C ASN A 6 18.43 -14.64 8.04
N GLY A 7 18.76 -15.59 8.94
CA GLY A 7 18.04 -16.83 9.14
C GLY A 7 16.59 -16.61 9.55
N LEU A 8 15.70 -17.29 8.83
CA LEU A 8 14.40 -17.70 9.32
C LEU A 8 14.62 -18.71 10.45
N ASN A 9 14.63 -18.25 11.69
CA ASN A 9 14.50 -19.15 12.84
C ASN A 9 13.86 -18.43 14.04
N SER A 10 12.53 -18.42 14.08
CA SER A 10 11.76 -18.46 15.32
C SER A 10 10.33 -18.90 15.02
N LYS A 11 9.98 -20.11 15.46
CA LYS A 11 8.58 -20.52 15.63
C LYS A 11 7.90 -19.47 16.52
N ASP A 12 7.02 -18.64 15.93
CA ASP A 12 6.01 -17.75 16.56
C ASP A 12 5.93 -16.30 16.04
N LYS A 13 6.56 -15.94 14.92
CA LYS A 13 6.21 -14.72 14.17
C LYS A 13 6.35 -14.92 12.65
N GLU A 14 5.27 -15.28 11.95
CA GLU A 14 5.19 -15.10 10.49
C GLU A 14 4.93 -13.62 10.20
N THR A 15 5.84 -12.77 10.64
CA THR A 15 5.82 -11.34 10.34
C THR A 15 6.74 -11.07 9.17
N PHE A 16 6.26 -10.33 8.19
CA PHE A 16 6.95 -10.06 6.94
C PHE A 16 6.97 -8.56 6.66
N GLN A 17 8.13 -8.02 6.26
CA GLN A 17 8.28 -6.59 6.00
C GLN A 17 8.14 -6.25 4.52
N TYR A 18 7.44 -5.16 4.24
CA TYR A 18 7.22 -4.65 2.88
C TYR A 18 7.15 -3.13 2.88
N ILE A 19 7.37 -2.54 1.70
CA ILE A 19 7.20 -1.11 1.45
C ILE A 19 5.73 -0.86 1.11
N SER A 20 5.08 0.03 1.85
CA SER A 20 3.69 0.44 1.63
C SER A 20 3.51 1.92 1.93
N GLY A 21 2.26 2.39 1.86
CA GLY A 21 1.90 3.78 2.10
C GLY A 21 2.61 4.76 1.18
N TRP A 22 2.98 5.92 1.72
CA TRP A 22 3.60 6.99 0.96
C TRP A 22 4.91 6.58 0.29
N GLU A 23 5.72 5.72 0.93
CA GLU A 23 6.93 5.16 0.34
C GLU A 23 6.62 4.40 -0.96
N ALA A 24 5.58 3.58 -0.98
CA ALA A 24 5.19 2.80 -2.15
C ALA A 24 4.62 3.66 -3.28
N LEU A 25 3.86 4.72 -2.96
CA LEU A 25 3.34 5.69 -3.94
C LEU A 25 4.46 6.44 -4.69
N ASN A 26 5.67 6.45 -4.13
CA ASN A 26 6.85 7.07 -4.71
C ASN A 26 7.78 6.09 -5.44
N ILE A 27 7.42 4.80 -5.50
CA ILE A 27 8.12 3.79 -6.30
C ILE A 27 7.33 3.58 -7.59
N LYS A 28 8.01 3.57 -8.73
CA LYS A 28 7.36 3.29 -10.03
C LYS A 28 6.59 1.98 -9.96
N ASN A 29 5.35 1.90 -10.42
CA ASN A 29 4.60 0.64 -10.57
C ASN A 29 5.13 -0.20 -11.76
N GLU A 30 4.48 -1.32 -12.07
CA GLU A 30 4.88 -2.20 -13.20
C GLU A 30 4.70 -1.51 -14.57
N LYS A 31 3.81 -0.51 -14.65
CA LYS A 31 3.58 0.34 -15.83
C LYS A 31 4.60 1.51 -15.91
N GLY A 32 5.53 1.61 -14.95
CA GLY A 32 6.55 2.66 -14.91
C GLY A 32 6.09 4.01 -14.38
N LEU A 33 4.86 4.10 -13.87
CA LEU A 33 4.23 5.31 -13.34
C LEU A 33 4.55 5.50 -11.86
N THR A 34 4.63 6.75 -11.39
CA THR A 34 4.76 7.13 -9.98
C THR A 34 3.54 7.96 -9.58
N ALA A 35 2.98 7.74 -8.38
CA ALA A 35 1.76 8.40 -7.93
C ALA A 35 2.04 9.78 -7.31
N ASP A 36 2.90 9.83 -6.28
CA ASP A 36 3.06 11.04 -5.44
C ASP A 36 4.30 11.89 -5.84
N TRP A 37 5.24 11.38 -6.65
CA TRP A 37 6.38 12.14 -7.22
C TRP A 37 7.28 12.92 -6.22
N HIS A 38 7.24 12.58 -4.94
CA HIS A 38 8.07 13.12 -3.86
C HIS A 38 9.08 12.10 -3.26
N PRO A 39 9.85 11.32 -4.07
CA PRO A 39 10.69 10.25 -3.53
C PRO A 39 11.79 10.74 -2.58
N LEU A 40 12.23 11.99 -2.70
CA LEU A 40 13.24 12.57 -1.80
C LEU A 40 12.72 12.82 -0.37
N ASN A 41 11.41 12.89 -0.18
CA ASN A 41 10.82 12.97 1.15
C ASN A 41 10.94 11.64 1.91
N TYR A 42 10.93 10.52 1.18
CA TYR A 42 10.83 9.18 1.73
C TYR A 42 12.13 8.37 1.64
N PHE A 43 12.96 8.63 0.61
CA PHE A 43 14.18 7.88 0.32
C PHE A 43 15.41 8.79 0.36
N GLN A 44 15.79 9.22 1.56
CA GLN A 44 16.98 10.05 1.77
C GLN A 44 18.23 9.19 1.93
N LYS A 45 19.35 9.65 1.36
CA LYS A 45 20.65 9.00 1.53
C LYS A 45 20.99 8.92 3.02
N ASN A 46 21.34 7.71 3.48
CA ASN A 46 21.73 7.40 4.86
C ASN A 46 20.62 7.55 5.92
N LYS A 47 19.34 7.61 5.53
CA LYS A 47 18.23 7.49 6.48
C LYS A 47 17.43 6.21 6.21
N PRO A 48 17.02 5.47 7.26
CA PRO A 48 16.07 4.39 7.10
C PRO A 48 14.72 4.97 6.63
N PHE A 49 14.02 4.22 5.77
CA PHE A 49 12.65 4.52 5.36
C PHE A 49 11.67 3.59 6.09
N LYS A 50 10.39 3.96 6.14
CA LYS A 50 9.35 3.19 6.83
C LYS A 50 9.13 1.86 6.12
N LEU A 51 9.00 0.80 6.91
CA LEU A 51 8.55 -0.51 6.46
C LEU A 51 7.29 -0.88 7.23
N TYR A 52 6.34 -1.48 6.52
CA TYR A 52 5.13 -2.02 7.10
C TYR A 52 5.37 -3.48 7.48
N THR A 53 4.78 -3.89 8.60
CA THR A 53 4.82 -5.29 9.04
C THR A 53 3.48 -5.94 8.68
N LEU A 54 3.55 -6.98 7.87
CA LEU A 54 2.45 -7.90 7.63
C LEU A 54 2.50 -8.98 8.71
N ASP A 55 1.40 -9.19 9.42
CA ASP A 55 1.22 -10.31 10.35
C ASP A 55 -0.07 -11.07 10.03
N LYS A 56 -0.33 -12.18 10.73
CA LYS A 56 -1.48 -13.07 10.50
C LYS A 56 -2.84 -12.39 10.74
N SER A 57 -2.88 -11.27 11.47
CA SER A 57 -4.11 -10.54 11.78
C SER A 57 -4.51 -9.53 10.72
N MET A 58 -3.60 -9.18 9.80
CA MET A 58 -3.90 -8.23 8.73
C MET A 58 -4.94 -8.80 7.75
N PRO A 59 -6.12 -8.15 7.58
CA PRO A 59 -7.20 -8.74 6.79
C PRO A 59 -6.88 -8.91 5.29
N LEU A 60 -5.99 -8.06 4.75
CA LEU A 60 -5.60 -8.12 3.34
C LEU A 60 -4.54 -9.19 3.04
N GLY A 61 -3.88 -9.75 4.07
CA GLY A 61 -2.75 -10.66 3.87
C GLY A 61 -1.72 -10.10 2.88
N THR A 62 -1.33 -10.90 1.91
CA THR A 62 -0.36 -10.54 0.86
C THR A 62 -0.97 -9.87 -0.38
N LYS A 63 -2.28 -9.57 -0.40
CA LYS A 63 -2.95 -8.95 -1.56
C LYS A 63 -2.29 -7.64 -1.95
N GLY A 64 -2.04 -7.47 -3.26
CA GLY A 64 -1.38 -6.28 -3.81
C GLY A 64 0.10 -6.14 -3.46
N ILE A 65 0.76 -7.13 -2.88
CA ILE A 65 2.20 -7.06 -2.55
C ILE A 65 2.99 -7.94 -3.52
N LYS A 66 4.05 -7.39 -4.14
CA LYS A 66 4.93 -8.12 -5.07
C LYS A 66 6.41 -7.87 -4.76
N LEU A 67 7.25 -8.87 -4.98
CA LEU A 67 8.71 -8.74 -4.91
C LEU A 67 9.20 -7.98 -6.16
N ARG A 68 9.91 -6.87 -5.95
CA ARG A 68 10.35 -5.97 -7.03
C ARG A 68 11.77 -5.48 -6.80
N TYR A 69 12.54 -5.34 -7.87
CA TYR A 69 13.83 -4.65 -7.83
C TYR A 69 13.61 -3.14 -7.94
N ILE A 70 14.17 -2.38 -7.00
CA ILE A 70 14.06 -0.91 -6.98
C ILE A 70 15.40 -0.31 -7.40
N PRO A 71 15.54 0.27 -8.61
CA PRO A 71 16.83 0.67 -9.16
C PRO A 71 17.62 1.66 -8.31
N PHE A 72 16.96 2.68 -7.75
CA PHE A 72 17.63 3.69 -6.94
C PHE A 72 18.05 3.19 -5.55
N LEU A 73 17.42 2.11 -5.04
CA LEU A 73 17.84 1.40 -3.83
C LEU A 73 18.81 0.26 -4.12
N LYS A 74 18.98 -0.11 -5.40
CA LYS A 74 19.83 -1.22 -5.88
C LYS A 74 19.55 -2.56 -5.18
N LYS A 75 18.31 -2.80 -4.76
CA LYS A 75 17.93 -3.98 -3.97
C LYS A 75 16.48 -4.39 -4.24
N GLN A 76 16.19 -5.67 -4.01
CA GLN A 76 14.82 -6.18 -4.06
C GLN A 76 14.08 -5.95 -2.75
N TYR A 77 12.83 -5.54 -2.88
CA TYR A 77 11.89 -5.35 -1.78
C TYR A 77 10.53 -5.88 -2.17
N TYR A 78 9.75 -6.31 -1.19
CA TYR A 78 8.33 -6.47 -1.38
C TYR A 78 7.66 -5.11 -1.31
N VAL A 79 6.82 -4.80 -2.29
CA VAL A 79 6.24 -3.48 -2.49
C VAL A 79 4.74 -3.64 -2.75
N ALA A 80 3.94 -2.83 -2.06
CA ALA A 80 2.52 -2.69 -2.31
C ALA A 80 2.24 -2.05 -3.68
N SER A 81 1.15 -2.45 -4.33
CA SER A 81 0.52 -1.69 -5.41
C SER A 81 0.02 -0.35 -4.88
N PHE A 82 -0.29 0.61 -5.77
CA PHE A 82 -0.84 1.90 -5.32
C PHE A 82 -2.16 1.73 -4.57
N ALA A 83 -3.04 0.87 -5.08
CA ALA A 83 -4.27 0.49 -4.40
C ALA A 83 -4.01 -0.08 -3.00
N ARG A 84 -3.04 -1.01 -2.86
CA ARG A 84 -2.70 -1.58 -1.54
C ARG A 84 -2.07 -0.54 -0.61
N ALA A 85 -1.21 0.32 -1.13
CA ALA A 85 -0.55 1.37 -0.36
C ALA A 85 -1.55 2.37 0.24
N ILE A 86 -2.54 2.81 -0.56
CA ILE A 86 -3.63 3.66 -0.11
C ILE A 86 -4.50 2.92 0.91
N ALA A 87 -4.84 1.64 0.66
CA ALA A 87 -5.61 0.85 1.60
C ALA A 87 -4.92 0.73 2.98
N ASP A 88 -3.59 0.53 3.00
CA ASP A 88 -2.83 0.49 4.25
C ASP A 88 -2.85 1.86 4.96
N LEU A 89 -2.69 2.98 4.24
CA LEU A 89 -2.80 4.33 4.83
C LEU A 89 -4.17 4.56 5.47
N VAL A 90 -5.25 4.19 4.78
CA VAL A 90 -6.62 4.31 5.31
C VAL A 90 -6.84 3.37 6.51
N TYR A 91 -6.32 2.13 6.45
CA TYR A 91 -6.45 1.16 7.53
C TYR A 91 -5.80 1.62 8.83
N PHE A 92 -4.61 2.24 8.74
CA PHE A 92 -3.84 2.73 9.88
C PHE A 92 -4.17 4.17 10.29
N ASP A 93 -5.24 4.75 9.74
CA ASP A 93 -5.66 6.14 9.98
C ASP A 93 -4.60 7.20 9.61
N ASP A 94 -3.70 6.85 8.68
CA ASP A 94 -2.63 7.70 8.14
C ASP A 94 -3.06 8.29 6.77
N SER A 95 -4.33 8.70 6.68
CA SER A 95 -4.96 9.14 5.43
C SER A 95 -4.85 10.65 5.17
N TYR A 96 -4.13 11.37 6.04
CA TYR A 96 -3.89 12.79 5.86
C TYR A 96 -3.11 13.05 4.56
N GLY A 97 -3.69 13.83 3.64
CA GLY A 97 -3.11 14.11 2.33
C GLY A 97 -3.64 13.24 1.19
N LEU A 98 -4.54 12.28 1.45
CA LEU A 98 -5.15 11.44 0.40
C LEU A 98 -6.36 12.06 -0.30
N LYS A 99 -6.64 13.35 -0.12
CA LYS A 99 -7.77 13.99 -0.78
C LYS A 99 -7.56 13.96 -2.30
N ASN A 100 -8.57 13.49 -3.05
CA ASN A 100 -8.55 13.27 -4.50
C ASN A 100 -7.54 12.21 -4.99
N CYS A 101 -6.93 11.42 -4.09
CA CYS A 101 -5.84 10.52 -4.47
C CYS A 101 -6.26 9.47 -5.50
N VAL A 102 -7.54 9.06 -5.51
CA VAL A 102 -8.03 8.08 -6.49
C VAL A 102 -7.96 8.67 -7.90
N TYR A 103 -8.36 9.93 -8.07
CA TYR A 103 -8.30 10.61 -9.36
C TYR A 103 -6.86 10.91 -9.77
N ASP A 104 -6.02 11.32 -8.83
CA ASP A 104 -4.66 11.77 -9.13
C ASP A 104 -3.67 10.61 -9.33
N PHE A 105 -3.86 9.49 -8.62
CA PHE A 105 -2.84 8.43 -8.52
C PHE A 105 -3.21 7.12 -9.21
N LEU A 106 -4.51 6.84 -9.39
CA LEU A 106 -4.97 5.51 -9.78
C LEU A 106 -5.57 5.51 -11.18
N ASP A 107 -5.35 4.40 -11.90
CA ASP A 107 -6.16 4.08 -13.07
C ASP A 107 -7.44 3.30 -12.67
N ASP A 108 -8.27 2.93 -13.63
CA ASP A 108 -9.52 2.21 -13.38
C ASP A 108 -9.29 0.84 -12.73
N GLU A 109 -8.19 0.15 -13.06
CA GLU A 109 -7.85 -1.17 -12.50
C GLU A 109 -7.48 -1.01 -11.02
N ASP A 110 -6.55 -0.11 -10.72
CA ASP A 110 -6.13 0.21 -9.36
C ASP A 110 -7.31 0.73 -8.51
N THR A 111 -8.20 1.52 -9.11
CA THR A 111 -9.40 2.04 -8.43
C THR A 111 -10.34 0.93 -7.99
N ASN A 112 -10.58 -0.06 -8.85
CA ASN A 112 -11.41 -1.22 -8.52
C ASN A 112 -10.73 -2.10 -7.46
N GLU A 113 -9.41 -2.30 -7.56
CA GLU A 113 -8.64 -3.02 -6.54
C GLU A 113 -8.75 -2.34 -5.17
N LEU A 114 -8.54 -1.02 -5.11
CA LEU A 114 -8.62 -0.26 -3.87
C LEU A 114 -10.01 -0.42 -3.24
N TYR A 115 -11.08 -0.26 -4.01
CA TYR A 115 -12.43 -0.44 -3.50
C TYR A 115 -12.66 -1.86 -2.95
N SER A 116 -12.12 -2.89 -3.62
CA SER A 116 -12.18 -4.26 -3.13
C SER A 116 -11.44 -4.46 -1.81
N TYR A 117 -10.27 -3.83 -1.65
CA TYR A 117 -9.49 -3.90 -0.41
C TYR A 117 -10.20 -3.19 0.73
N LEU A 118 -10.69 -1.97 0.50
CA LEU A 118 -11.40 -1.19 1.51
C LEU A 118 -12.64 -1.91 2.02
N LYS A 119 -13.38 -2.63 1.16
CA LYS A 119 -14.51 -3.48 1.59
C LYS A 119 -14.09 -4.60 2.56
N ILE A 120 -12.92 -5.19 2.37
CA ILE A 120 -12.39 -6.25 3.25
C ILE A 120 -11.99 -5.65 4.61
N ILE A 121 -11.37 -4.47 4.62
CA ILE A 121 -10.89 -3.81 5.84
C ILE A 121 -11.90 -2.84 6.46
N ASN A 122 -13.13 -2.76 5.95
CA ASN A 122 -14.15 -1.79 6.37
C ASN A 122 -14.64 -2.03 7.80
N GLN A 123 -13.79 -1.65 8.75
CA GLN A 123 -13.99 -1.87 10.18
C GLN A 123 -14.34 -0.57 10.91
N THR A 124 -14.23 0.58 10.23
CA THR A 124 -14.37 1.90 10.87
C THR A 124 -15.13 2.88 9.98
N LYS A 125 -15.72 3.90 10.61
CA LYS A 125 -16.36 5.02 9.93
C LYS A 125 -15.40 5.77 9.00
N ASN A 126 -14.09 5.76 9.29
CA ASN A 126 -13.08 6.45 8.47
C ASN A 126 -12.93 5.74 7.11
N VAL A 127 -12.85 4.41 7.09
CA VAL A 127 -12.83 3.62 5.85
C VAL A 127 -14.10 3.86 5.04
N GLU A 128 -15.26 3.85 5.69
CA GLU A 128 -16.53 4.11 5.01
C GLU A 128 -16.60 5.52 4.41
N GLN A 129 -16.18 6.55 5.15
CA GLN A 129 -16.15 7.92 4.64
C GLN A 129 -15.17 8.07 3.48
N PHE A 130 -14.00 7.45 3.58
CA PHE A 130 -13.03 7.43 2.48
C PHE A 130 -13.67 6.83 1.21
N MET A 131 -14.30 5.65 1.32
CA MET A 131 -14.99 5.04 0.18
C MET A 131 -16.10 5.94 -0.39
N LYS A 132 -16.87 6.60 0.47
CA LYS A 132 -17.96 7.48 0.04
C LYS A 132 -17.45 8.68 -0.77
N TYR A 133 -16.34 9.30 -0.36
CA TYR A 133 -15.85 10.54 -0.95
C TYR A 133 -14.83 10.33 -2.08
N GLU A 134 -13.91 9.38 -1.93
CA GLU A 134 -12.86 9.11 -2.94
C GLU A 134 -13.31 8.09 -4.00
N LEU A 135 -14.25 7.20 -3.66
CA LEU A 135 -14.74 6.13 -4.53
C LEU A 135 -16.26 6.23 -4.76
N THR A 136 -16.79 7.46 -4.82
CA THR A 136 -18.22 7.78 -4.83
C THR A 136 -19.03 6.95 -5.83
N LYS A 137 -18.55 6.83 -7.07
CA LYS A 137 -19.25 6.08 -8.13
C LYS A 137 -19.40 4.60 -7.75
N LEU A 138 -18.34 3.97 -7.26
CA LEU A 138 -18.34 2.57 -6.85
C LEU A 138 -19.19 2.37 -5.59
N TYR A 139 -19.05 3.25 -4.60
CA TYR A 139 -19.79 3.20 -3.35
C TYR A 139 -21.30 3.23 -3.55
N PHE A 140 -21.82 4.21 -4.30
CA PHE A 140 -23.27 4.32 -4.53
C PHE A 140 -23.80 3.28 -5.50
N ARG A 141 -22.98 2.78 -6.44
CA ARG A 141 -23.37 1.65 -7.29
C ARG A 141 -23.62 0.42 -6.43
N ASP A 142 -22.68 -0.01 -5.59
CA ASP A 142 -22.88 -1.18 -4.74
C ASP A 142 -24.08 -1.01 -3.78
N LYS A 143 -24.32 0.20 -3.24
CA LYS A 143 -25.44 0.47 -2.33
C LYS A 143 -26.82 0.51 -2.99
N ASN A 144 -26.90 0.81 -4.28
CA ASN A 144 -28.16 0.77 -5.02
C ASN A 144 -28.56 -0.65 -5.44
N TYR A 145 -27.62 -1.60 -5.40
CA TYR A 145 -27.83 -3.02 -5.73
C TYR A 145 -27.73 -3.94 -4.50
N ALA A 146 -27.67 -3.38 -3.28
CA ALA A 146 -27.64 -4.12 -2.01
C ALA A 146 -28.99 -4.00 -1.28
#